data_AF-A0A7S3YYU9-F1
#
_entry.id   AF-A0A7S3YYU9-F1
#
_cell.length_a   1.000
_cell.length_b   1.000
_cell.length_c   1.000
_cell.angle_alpha   90.00
_cell.angle_beta   90.00
_cell.angle_gamma   90.00
#
_symmetry.space_group_name_H-M   'P 1'
#
loop_
_entity.id
_entity.type
_entity.pdbx_description
1 polymer ?
#
loop_
_entity_poly.entity_id
_entity_poly.type
_entity_poly.pdbx_seq_one_letter_code
_entity_poly.pdbx_strand_id
1 'polypeptide(L)'
;NSLGESTRSTTMGCLCCKLYCANLENKKEGMRGVPVSAKKLDPDDVKKRLRQMQGEWRMSLVKCPPHHQNIRMTNDKVMVVGNELFGMSSETGVRGPTQKIRFMQSPKGKLYLDKHGSFVTVWRPEQNRIEINNAMGFVVRYSRPKRGSKSTKGKTKHKSRGSWIVDAAKLQALKDRMTSYSSYSRDTTLEVVQRNIPYIIHHPHLSIIASSPSIV
;
A
#
# COMPACT_ATOMS: atom_id res chain seq x y z
N ASN A 1 14.68 35.42 64.69
CA ASN A 1 15.69 34.62 63.97
C ASN A 1 15.26 33.16 63.88
N SER A 2 14.61 32.78 62.79
CA SER A 2 14.55 31.40 62.28
C SER A 2 13.89 31.40 60.89
N LEU A 3 14.71 31.63 59.86
CA LEU A 3 14.37 31.36 58.47
C LEU A 3 14.70 29.89 58.20
N GLY A 4 13.70 29.09 57.85
CA GLY A 4 13.81 27.65 57.54
C GLY A 4 13.39 27.35 56.11
N GLU A 5 14.39 27.42 55.23
CA GLU A 5 14.61 26.86 53.90
C GLU A 5 13.50 26.10 53.13
N SER A 6 13.26 26.60 51.91
CA SER A 6 12.44 26.00 50.85
C SER A 6 13.29 25.07 49.98
N THR A 7 12.97 23.78 49.97
CA THR A 7 13.58 22.78 49.07
C THR A 7 12.92 22.79 47.69
N ARG A 8 13.45 23.60 46.78
CA ARG A 8 13.14 23.48 45.34
C ARG A 8 13.92 22.32 44.74
N SER A 9 13.26 21.17 44.63
CA SER A 9 13.73 20.02 43.84
C SER A 9 13.75 20.41 42.36
N THR A 10 14.95 20.74 41.87
CA THR A 10 15.20 20.99 40.44
C THR A 10 15.49 19.65 39.79
N THR A 11 14.49 19.06 39.17
CA THR A 11 14.65 17.86 38.33
C THR A 11 15.52 18.20 37.14
N MET A 12 16.79 17.79 37.25
CA MET A 12 17.83 17.90 36.23
C MET A 12 17.47 16.95 35.07
N GLY A 13 16.53 17.40 34.23
CA GLY A 13 16.14 16.72 33.00
C GLY A 13 17.33 16.68 32.05
N CYS A 14 17.88 15.49 31.84
CA CYS A 14 19.04 15.23 31.01
C CYS A 14 18.88 15.85 29.61
N LEU A 15 19.67 16.89 29.32
CA LEU A 15 19.78 17.56 28.01
C LEU A 15 20.13 16.58 26.87
N CYS A 16 20.66 15.40 27.20
CA CYS A 16 20.96 14.34 26.24
C CYS A 16 19.69 13.76 25.57
N CYS A 17 18.54 13.73 26.26
CA CYS A 17 17.29 13.23 25.67
C CYS A 17 16.66 14.19 24.65
N LYS A 18 16.84 15.51 24.79
CA LYS A 18 16.24 16.48 23.85
C LYS A 18 16.93 16.51 22.49
N LEU A 19 18.24 16.21 22.43
CA LEU A 19 18.99 16.21 21.17
C LEU A 19 18.91 14.87 20.42
N TYR A 20 18.81 13.74 21.13
CA TYR A 20 18.66 12.43 20.49
C TYR A 20 17.23 12.17 19.97
N CYS A 21 16.19 12.70 20.63
CA CYS A 21 14.81 12.58 20.13
C CYS A 21 14.48 13.59 19.02
N ALA A 22 15.19 14.73 18.93
CA ALA A 22 14.96 15.73 17.88
C ALA A 22 15.59 15.36 16.52
N ASN A 23 16.62 14.49 16.49
CA ASN A 23 17.42 14.22 15.29
C ASN A 23 17.09 12.91 14.54
N LEU A 24 16.05 12.16 14.94
CA LEU A 24 15.49 11.11 14.07
C LEU A 24 14.70 11.68 12.88
N GLU A 25 14.57 13.01 12.78
CA GLU A 25 13.94 13.70 11.63
C GLU A 25 14.83 13.75 10.37
N ASN A 26 16.10 13.35 10.44
CA ASN A 26 17.01 13.37 9.29
C ASN A 26 17.25 11.98 8.68
N LYS A 27 16.51 11.72 7.60
CA LYS A 27 16.94 11.02 6.38
C LYS A 27 17.90 9.83 6.58
N LYS A 28 17.42 8.75 7.18
CA LYS A 28 17.84 7.41 6.71
C LYS A 28 16.82 6.95 5.68
N GLU A 29 17.26 6.22 4.67
CA GLU A 29 16.49 5.66 3.54
C GLU A 29 15.41 4.66 4.01
N GLY A 30 14.52 5.09 4.88
CA GLY A 30 13.46 4.32 5.51
C GLY A 30 12.10 4.92 5.17
N MET A 31 11.06 4.12 5.40
CA MET A 31 9.68 4.58 5.24
C MET A 31 9.44 5.82 6.09
N ARG A 32 8.81 6.86 5.51
CA ARG A 32 8.53 8.15 6.18
C ARG A 32 7.85 8.01 7.53
N GLY A 33 7.05 6.95 7.69
CA GLY A 33 6.26 6.74 8.89
C GLY A 33 5.13 7.75 9.04
N VAL A 34 4.31 7.52 10.06
CA VAL A 34 3.25 8.44 10.45
C VAL A 34 3.79 9.33 11.57
N PRO A 35 3.62 10.67 11.51
CA PRO A 35 4.06 11.54 12.59
C PRO A 35 3.43 11.16 13.93
N VAL A 36 4.19 11.28 15.02
CA VAL A 36 3.71 10.99 16.39
C VAL A 36 2.51 11.84 16.81
N SER A 37 2.35 13.01 16.20
CA SER A 37 1.21 13.90 16.44
C SER A 37 -0.07 13.49 15.70
N ALA A 38 -0.01 12.53 14.77
CA ALA A 38 -1.20 12.06 14.07
C ALA A 38 -2.02 11.14 14.97
N LYS A 39 -3.33 11.41 15.05
CA LYS A 39 -4.28 10.63 15.84
C LYS A 39 -5.17 9.79 14.93
N LYS A 40 -5.67 8.66 15.43
CA LYS A 40 -6.71 7.88 14.74
C LYS A 40 -7.94 8.77 14.54
N LEU A 41 -8.60 8.64 13.40
CA LEU A 41 -9.87 9.31 13.17
C LEU A 41 -10.96 8.71 14.06
N ASP A 42 -12.02 9.49 14.25
CA ASP A 42 -13.27 9.03 14.83
C ASP A 42 -13.81 7.80 14.06
N PRO A 43 -14.35 6.78 14.74
CA PRO A 43 -14.86 5.57 14.09
C PRO A 43 -15.93 5.83 13.02
N ASP A 44 -16.80 6.82 13.19
CA ASP A 44 -17.86 7.13 12.23
C ASP A 44 -17.28 7.78 10.97
N ASP A 45 -16.29 8.65 11.13
CA ASP A 45 -15.54 9.20 10.00
C ASP A 45 -14.75 8.13 9.25
N VAL A 46 -14.15 7.18 9.97
CA VAL A 46 -13.48 6.01 9.38
C VAL A 46 -14.48 5.22 8.54
N LYS A 47 -15.65 4.90 9.10
CA LYS A 47 -16.71 4.14 8.43
C LYS A 47 -17.19 4.86 7.17
N LYS A 48 -17.41 6.17 7.24
CA LYS A 48 -17.81 7.01 6.09
C LYS A 48 -16.78 6.96 4.96
N ARG A 49 -15.50 7.15 5.28
CA ARG A 49 -14.41 7.14 4.29
C ARG A 49 -14.20 5.75 3.69
N LEU A 50 -14.26 4.69 4.51
CA LEU A 50 -14.18 3.31 4.02
C LEU A 50 -15.34 2.99 3.07
N ARG A 51 -16.56 3.43 3.39
CA ARG A 51 -17.73 3.25 2.51
C ARG A 51 -17.50 3.87 1.14
N GLN A 52 -16.95 5.08 1.08
CA GLN A 52 -16.61 5.75 -0.18
C GLN A 52 -15.52 5.02 -0.99
N MET A 53 -14.62 4.32 -0.31
CA MET A 53 -13.54 3.54 -0.93
C MET A 53 -13.96 2.14 -1.39
N GLN A 54 -15.08 1.56 -0.94
CA GLN A 54 -15.42 0.16 -1.24
C GLN A 54 -15.47 -0.15 -2.74
N GLY A 55 -15.09 -1.36 -3.14
CA GLY A 55 -15.20 -1.87 -4.51
C GLY A 55 -13.94 -1.74 -5.35
N GLU A 56 -14.10 -1.84 -6.68
CA GLU A 56 -12.98 -1.84 -7.63
C GLU A 56 -12.47 -0.42 -7.94
N TRP A 57 -11.14 -0.32 -8.07
CA TRP A 57 -10.39 0.85 -8.50
C TRP A 57 -9.30 0.45 -9.50
N ARG A 58 -8.97 1.37 -10.38
CA ARG A 58 -7.78 1.36 -11.22
C ARG A 58 -6.73 2.27 -10.64
N MET A 59 -5.51 1.79 -10.56
CA MET A 59 -4.36 2.58 -10.16
C MET A 59 -3.65 3.14 -11.40
N SER A 60 -3.04 4.30 -11.26
CA SER A 60 -2.14 4.89 -12.25
C SER A 60 -1.08 5.70 -11.53
N LEU A 61 0.14 5.68 -12.06
CA LEU A 61 1.25 6.43 -11.48
C LEU A 61 1.20 7.88 -11.98
N VAL A 62 1.13 8.84 -11.06
CA VAL A 62 1.07 10.28 -11.37
C VAL A 62 2.45 10.92 -11.26
N LYS A 63 3.21 10.53 -10.24
CA LYS A 63 4.55 11.08 -9.98
C LYS A 63 5.47 10.00 -9.44
N CYS A 64 6.68 9.93 -10.03
CA CYS A 64 7.78 9.13 -9.53
C CYS A 64 8.78 10.04 -8.80
N PRO A 65 9.44 9.54 -7.73
CA PRO A 65 10.67 10.16 -7.24
C PRO A 65 11.75 10.17 -8.34
N PRO A 66 12.67 11.16 -8.35
CA PRO A 66 13.68 11.31 -9.41
C PRO A 66 14.56 10.07 -9.64
N HIS A 67 14.85 9.30 -8.58
CA HIS A 67 15.69 8.09 -8.64
C HIS A 67 14.94 6.84 -9.15
N HIS A 68 13.66 6.97 -9.51
CA HIS A 68 12.76 5.86 -9.79
C HIS A 68 11.97 6.02 -11.11
N GLN A 69 12.56 6.70 -12.10
CA GLN A 69 11.86 7.02 -13.36
C GLN A 69 11.49 5.79 -14.21
N ASN A 70 12.22 4.68 -14.09
CA ASN A 70 12.01 3.46 -14.90
C ASN A 70 11.03 2.45 -14.29
N ILE A 71 10.34 2.83 -13.22
CA ILE A 71 9.44 1.92 -12.51
C ILE A 71 8.08 1.84 -13.19
N ARG A 72 7.63 0.61 -13.41
CA ARG A 72 6.28 0.29 -13.89
C ARG A 72 5.44 -0.32 -12.77
N MET A 73 4.16 -0.02 -12.80
CA MET A 73 3.19 -0.55 -11.85
C MET A 73 2.66 -1.89 -12.38
N THR A 74 2.88 -2.97 -11.63
CA THR A 74 2.51 -4.34 -12.02
C THR A 74 1.07 -4.72 -11.64
N ASN A 75 0.56 -4.10 -10.56
CA ASN A 75 -0.82 -4.22 -10.13
C ASN A 75 -1.54 -2.92 -10.47
N ASP A 76 -2.37 -2.92 -11.51
CA ASP A 76 -3.11 -1.74 -11.95
C ASP A 76 -4.59 -1.77 -11.54
N LYS A 77 -5.04 -2.90 -10.97
CA LYS A 77 -6.36 -3.00 -10.33
C LYS A 77 -6.22 -3.13 -8.84
N VAL A 78 -7.19 -2.57 -8.14
CA VAL A 78 -7.34 -2.70 -6.70
C VAL A 78 -8.77 -2.99 -6.36
N MET A 79 -8.99 -3.89 -5.42
CA MET A 79 -10.29 -4.10 -4.79
C MET A 79 -10.20 -3.72 -3.32
N VAL A 80 -11.14 -2.91 -2.85
CA VAL A 80 -11.26 -2.53 -1.44
C VAL A 80 -12.47 -3.24 -0.85
N VAL A 81 -12.26 -4.03 0.21
CA VAL A 81 -13.32 -4.74 0.96
C VAL A 81 -13.09 -4.51 2.44
N GLY A 82 -14.08 -3.93 3.12
CA GLY A 82 -13.94 -3.56 4.53
C GLY A 82 -12.81 -2.55 4.71
N ASN A 83 -11.81 -2.88 5.53
CA ASN A 83 -10.60 -2.08 5.74
C ASN A 83 -9.37 -2.68 5.04
N GLU A 84 -9.55 -3.54 4.05
CA GLU A 84 -8.49 -4.20 3.32
C GLU A 84 -8.47 -3.78 1.86
N LEU A 85 -7.26 -3.65 1.33
CA LEU A 85 -6.95 -3.30 -0.05
C LEU A 85 -6.19 -4.46 -0.68
N PHE A 86 -6.70 -4.97 -1.79
CA PHE A 86 -6.08 -6.06 -2.55
C PHE A 86 -5.63 -5.55 -3.92
N GLY A 87 -4.33 -5.63 -4.20
CA GLY A 87 -3.82 -5.41 -5.56
C GLY A 87 -4.12 -6.61 -6.46
N MET A 88 -4.38 -6.37 -7.73
CA MET A 88 -4.44 -7.40 -8.76
C MET A 88 -3.77 -6.89 -10.03
N SER A 89 -2.97 -7.74 -10.67
CA SER A 89 -2.43 -7.46 -12.00
C SER A 89 -3.50 -7.71 -13.06
N SER A 90 -3.77 -6.75 -13.94
CA SER A 90 -4.63 -7.00 -15.10
C SER A 90 -4.05 -8.02 -16.07
N GLU A 91 -2.73 -8.12 -16.14
CA GLU A 91 -2.03 -8.95 -17.12
C GLU A 91 -2.03 -10.42 -16.70
N THR A 92 -1.61 -10.69 -15.46
CA THR A 92 -1.45 -12.06 -14.96
C THR A 92 -2.64 -12.54 -14.14
N GLY A 93 -3.52 -11.64 -13.70
CA GLY A 93 -4.60 -11.96 -12.75
C GLY A 93 -4.09 -12.31 -11.34
N VAL A 94 -2.78 -12.26 -11.11
CA VAL A 94 -2.17 -12.61 -9.82
C VAL A 94 -2.57 -11.57 -8.78
N ARG A 95 -3.03 -12.07 -7.63
CA ARG A 95 -3.35 -11.26 -6.46
C ARG A 95 -2.06 -10.78 -5.80
N GLY A 96 -1.92 -9.47 -5.68
CA GLY A 96 -0.86 -8.82 -4.92
C GLY A 96 -1.10 -8.89 -3.42
N PRO A 97 -0.15 -8.37 -2.61
CA PRO A 97 -0.27 -8.37 -1.16
C PRO A 97 -1.49 -7.56 -0.69
N THR A 98 -2.08 -8.01 0.42
CA THR A 98 -3.17 -7.31 1.11
C THR A 98 -2.60 -6.19 1.98
N GLN A 99 -3.19 -4.99 1.90
CA GLN A 99 -2.85 -3.87 2.75
C GLN A 99 -4.05 -3.46 3.63
N LYS A 100 -3.79 -3.27 4.93
CA LYS A 100 -4.81 -2.77 5.87
C LYS A 100 -4.87 -1.24 5.82
N ILE A 101 -6.04 -0.70 5.51
CA ILE A 101 -6.35 0.73 5.52
C ILE A 101 -6.55 1.18 6.96
N ARG A 102 -5.83 2.24 7.37
CA ARG A 102 -5.92 2.87 8.68
C ARG A 102 -5.93 4.37 8.50
N PHE A 103 -7.02 5.04 8.87
CA PHE A 103 -7.08 6.49 8.80
C PHE A 103 -6.48 7.11 10.07
N MET A 104 -5.50 7.98 9.88
CA MET A 104 -4.96 8.85 10.92
C MET A 104 -4.87 10.29 10.39
N GLN A 105 -5.10 11.29 11.23
CA GLN A 105 -5.04 12.69 10.83
C GLN A 105 -4.01 13.44 11.67
N SER A 106 -3.15 14.21 11.01
CA SER A 106 -2.27 15.14 11.71
C SER A 106 -3.04 16.39 12.18
N PRO A 107 -2.51 17.17 13.13
CA PRO A 107 -3.11 18.44 13.54
C PRO A 107 -3.29 19.44 12.39
N LYS A 108 -2.49 19.31 11.33
CA LYS A 108 -2.58 20.14 10.11
C LYS A 108 -3.63 19.61 9.11
N GLY A 109 -4.47 18.66 9.50
CA GLY A 109 -5.52 18.08 8.68
C GLY A 109 -5.07 17.02 7.67
N LYS A 110 -3.79 16.63 7.66
CA LYS A 110 -3.24 15.67 6.68
C LYS A 110 -3.70 14.25 7.00
N LEU A 111 -4.31 13.58 6.03
CA LEU A 111 -4.89 12.24 6.18
C LEU A 111 -3.92 11.14 5.74
N TYR A 112 -3.53 10.28 6.68
CA TYR A 112 -2.70 9.10 6.48
C TYR A 112 -3.57 7.85 6.37
N LEU A 113 -3.14 6.86 5.58
CA LEU A 113 -3.92 5.66 5.23
C LEU A 113 -3.30 4.34 5.72
N ASP A 114 -2.08 4.38 6.26
CA ASP A 114 -1.40 3.21 6.80
C ASP A 114 -0.38 3.61 7.87
N LYS A 115 0.23 2.62 8.51
CA LYS A 115 1.31 2.83 9.50
C LYS A 115 2.65 3.26 8.89
N HIS A 116 2.79 3.18 7.57
CA HIS A 116 4.04 3.42 6.86
C HIS A 116 4.21 4.88 6.44
N GLY A 117 3.16 5.68 6.57
CA GLY A 117 3.19 7.11 6.28
C GLY A 117 2.61 7.48 4.92
N SER A 118 1.88 6.56 4.26
CA SER A 118 1.15 6.91 3.04
C SER A 118 0.02 7.89 3.37
N PHE A 119 -0.11 8.95 2.59
CA PHE A 119 -1.10 10.00 2.86
C PHE A 119 -1.82 10.45 1.59
N VAL A 120 -3.04 10.94 1.78
CA VAL A 120 -3.89 11.44 0.71
C VAL A 120 -3.45 12.83 0.27
N THR A 121 -3.20 13.00 -1.02
CA THR A 121 -2.98 14.31 -1.65
C THR A 121 -4.26 14.86 -2.29
N VAL A 122 -5.15 13.99 -2.77
CA VAL A 122 -6.46 14.36 -3.33
C VAL A 122 -7.53 13.41 -2.82
N TRP A 123 -8.60 13.93 -2.20
CA TRP A 123 -9.75 13.15 -1.74
C TRP A 123 -11.03 13.62 -2.43
N ARG A 124 -11.36 13.00 -3.57
CA ARG A 124 -12.61 13.29 -4.31
C ARG A 124 -13.26 11.98 -4.77
N PRO A 125 -13.67 11.10 -3.85
CA PRO A 125 -14.23 9.79 -4.19
C PRO A 125 -15.49 9.88 -5.05
N GLU A 126 -16.33 10.90 -4.85
CA GLU A 126 -17.54 11.14 -5.67
C GLU A 126 -17.20 11.48 -7.13
N GLN A 127 -16.01 12.05 -7.36
CA GLN A 127 -15.46 12.30 -8.71
C GLN A 127 -14.60 11.13 -9.20
N ASN A 128 -14.68 9.97 -8.53
CA ASN A 128 -13.89 8.79 -8.83
C ASN A 128 -12.38 9.08 -8.84
N ARG A 129 -11.89 9.94 -7.93
CA ARG A 129 -10.48 10.33 -7.87
C ARG A 129 -9.97 10.38 -6.44
N ILE A 130 -9.00 9.53 -6.14
CA ILE A 130 -8.19 9.59 -4.92
C ILE A 130 -6.72 9.58 -5.34
N GLU A 131 -5.89 10.44 -4.76
CA GLU A 131 -4.45 10.40 -4.98
C GLU A 131 -3.75 10.21 -3.64
N ILE A 132 -2.82 9.26 -3.61
CA ILE A 132 -2.07 8.86 -2.42
C ILE A 132 -0.59 9.03 -2.72
N ASN A 133 0.11 9.79 -1.90
CA ASN A 133 1.57 9.80 -1.86
C ASN A 133 2.00 8.71 -0.88
N ASN A 134 2.58 7.63 -1.38
CA ASN A 134 2.99 6.50 -0.55
C ASN A 134 4.26 6.83 0.26
N ALA A 135 4.60 5.95 1.21
CA ALA A 135 5.79 6.12 2.05
C ALA A 135 7.11 6.29 1.28
N MET A 136 7.18 5.79 0.04
CA MET A 136 8.35 5.88 -0.87
C MET A 136 8.32 7.14 -1.76
N GLY A 137 7.30 7.98 -1.66
CA GLY A 137 7.20 9.24 -2.41
C GLY A 137 6.55 9.14 -3.79
N PHE A 138 6.04 7.97 -4.19
CA PHE A 138 5.25 7.83 -5.42
C PHE A 138 3.85 8.39 -5.19
N VAL A 139 3.33 9.13 -6.17
CA VAL A 139 1.92 9.57 -6.16
C VAL A 139 1.12 8.65 -7.06
N VAL A 140 0.23 7.87 -6.46
CA VAL A 140 -0.65 6.91 -7.15
C VAL A 140 -2.06 7.47 -7.17
N ARG A 141 -2.67 7.51 -8.35
CA ARG A 141 -4.07 7.89 -8.54
C ARG A 141 -4.93 6.64 -8.65
N TYR A 142 -6.00 6.63 -7.88
CA TYR A 142 -7.07 5.66 -7.90
C TYR A 142 -8.26 6.28 -8.63
N SER A 143 -8.75 5.57 -9.64
CA SER A 143 -9.96 5.93 -10.38
C SER A 143 -10.89 4.76 -10.57
N ARG A 144 -12.22 4.97 -10.52
CA ARG A 144 -13.16 3.89 -10.82
C ARG A 144 -13.06 3.47 -12.29
N PRO A 145 -13.22 2.17 -12.62
CA PRO A 145 -13.35 1.74 -14.00
C PRO A 145 -14.56 2.42 -14.64
N LYS A 146 -14.42 2.94 -15.87
CA LYS A 146 -15.55 3.52 -16.61
C LYS A 146 -16.57 2.42 -16.89
N ARG A 147 -17.80 2.56 -16.37
CA ARG A 147 -18.92 1.68 -16.71
C ARG A 147 -19.12 1.76 -18.23
N GLY A 148 -18.76 0.70 -18.96
CA GLY A 148 -18.88 0.65 -20.43
C GLY A 148 -17.59 0.35 -21.17
N SER A 149 -16.41 0.45 -20.55
CA SER A 149 -15.21 -0.16 -21.14
C SER A 149 -15.31 -1.67 -20.92
N LYS A 150 -16.02 -2.37 -21.83
CA LYS A 150 -15.83 -3.81 -22.00
C LYS A 150 -14.32 -3.98 -22.09
N SER A 151 -13.71 -4.66 -21.11
CA SER A 151 -12.29 -4.99 -21.20
C SER A 151 -12.14 -5.66 -22.55
N THR A 152 -11.42 -5.03 -23.47
CA THR A 152 -10.94 -5.68 -24.67
C THR A 152 -10.07 -6.81 -24.15
N LYS A 153 -10.69 -7.97 -23.89
CA LYS A 153 -10.01 -9.25 -23.95
C LYS A 153 -9.37 -9.20 -25.32
N GLY A 154 -8.08 -8.90 -25.36
CA GLY A 154 -7.29 -9.13 -26.55
C GLY A 154 -7.66 -10.53 -26.96
N LYS A 155 -8.26 -10.68 -28.14
CA LYS A 155 -8.43 -11.97 -28.77
C LYS A 155 -7.00 -12.42 -29.10
N THR A 156 -6.25 -12.89 -28.11
CA THR A 156 -5.20 -13.86 -28.36
C THR A 156 -5.94 -14.99 -29.04
N LYS A 157 -5.71 -15.17 -30.34
CA LYS A 157 -6.19 -16.32 -31.10
C LYS A 157 -5.58 -17.57 -30.46
N HIS A 158 -6.18 -18.04 -29.38
CA HIS A 158 -5.97 -19.39 -28.90
C HIS A 158 -6.61 -20.27 -29.97
N LYS A 159 -5.75 -20.96 -30.74
CA LYS A 159 -6.15 -22.06 -31.61
C LYS A 159 -7.08 -22.96 -30.81
N SER A 160 -8.33 -23.05 -31.26
CA SER A 160 -9.34 -23.96 -30.77
C SER A 160 -8.81 -25.40 -30.79
N ARG A 161 -8.48 -25.94 -29.62
CA ARG A 161 -8.54 -27.37 -29.35
C ARG A 161 -9.21 -27.57 -28.00
N GLY A 162 -10.32 -28.30 -28.02
CA GLY A 162 -10.89 -28.93 -26.83
C GLY A 162 -12.08 -28.19 -26.25
N SER A 163 -13.24 -28.83 -26.38
CA SER A 163 -14.46 -28.60 -25.59
C SER A 163 -14.12 -28.53 -24.09
N TRP A 164 -14.57 -27.47 -23.41
CA TRP A 164 -14.45 -27.34 -21.95
C TRP A 164 -15.67 -27.98 -21.29
N ILE A 165 -15.77 -29.30 -21.39
CA ILE A 165 -16.50 -30.06 -20.37
C ILE A 165 -15.52 -30.17 -19.20
N VAL A 166 -15.72 -29.36 -18.18
CA VAL A 166 -14.92 -29.45 -16.96
C VAL A 166 -15.41 -30.69 -16.23
N ASP A 167 -14.65 -31.77 -16.31
CA ASP A 167 -14.90 -32.98 -15.52
C ASP A 167 -15.16 -32.60 -14.07
N ALA A 168 -16.21 -33.16 -13.48
CA ALA A 168 -16.58 -32.93 -12.08
C ALA A 168 -15.40 -33.19 -11.13
N ALA A 169 -14.49 -34.10 -11.50
CA ALA A 169 -13.24 -34.39 -10.80
C ALA A 169 -12.29 -33.16 -10.72
N LYS A 170 -12.18 -32.36 -11.78
CA LYS A 170 -11.38 -31.13 -11.78
C LYS A 170 -12.00 -30.03 -10.93
N LEU A 171 -13.33 -29.95 -10.89
CA LEU A 171 -14.03 -28.99 -10.03
C LEU A 171 -13.88 -29.36 -8.56
N GLN A 172 -13.92 -30.66 -8.23
CA GLN A 172 -13.71 -31.14 -6.86
C GLN A 172 -12.26 -30.95 -6.42
N ALA A 173 -11.27 -31.25 -7.27
CA ALA A 173 -9.87 -30.96 -6.98
C ALA A 173 -9.59 -29.46 -6.76
N LEU A 174 -10.32 -28.57 -7.45
CA LEU A 174 -10.21 -27.13 -7.23
C LEU A 174 -10.80 -26.69 -5.89
N LYS A 175 -11.94 -27.28 -5.50
CA LYS A 175 -12.57 -27.06 -4.19
C LYS A 175 -11.66 -27.55 -3.07
N ASP A 176 -11.15 -28.78 -3.16
CA ASP A 176 -10.28 -29.38 -2.14
C ASP A 176 -8.97 -28.59 -1.97
N ARG A 177 -8.45 -28.02 -3.06
CA ARG A 177 -7.27 -27.14 -3.04
C ARG A 177 -7.56 -25.74 -2.46
N MET A 178 -8.80 -25.26 -2.53
CA MET A 178 -9.22 -24.04 -1.82
C MET A 178 -9.41 -24.29 -0.33
N THR A 179 -9.91 -25.47 0.08
CA THR A 179 -10.05 -25.84 1.50
C THR A 179 -8.71 -26.10 2.17
N SER A 180 -7.74 -26.70 1.46
CA SER A 180 -6.38 -26.94 1.99
C SER A 180 -5.58 -25.66 2.25
N TYR A 181 -5.98 -24.51 1.69
CA TYR A 181 -5.31 -23.22 1.92
C TYR A 181 -5.88 -22.45 3.12
N SER A 182 -7.03 -22.88 3.66
CA SER A 182 -7.66 -22.27 4.83
C SER A 182 -7.06 -22.75 6.17
N SER A 183 -6.28 -23.84 6.17
CA SER A 183 -5.64 -24.38 7.38
C SER A 183 -4.21 -23.89 7.59
N TYR A 184 -3.62 -23.18 6.62
CA TYR A 184 -2.23 -22.69 6.68
C TYR A 184 -2.13 -21.29 7.31
N SER A 185 -2.75 -21.10 8.49
CA SER A 185 -2.70 -19.82 9.22
C SER A 185 -2.60 -19.99 10.74
N ARG A 186 -1.92 -21.03 11.22
CA ARG A 186 -1.41 -21.09 12.59
C ARG A 186 -0.04 -21.76 12.55
N ASP A 187 0.92 -21.14 13.22
CA ASP A 187 2.32 -21.55 13.37
C ASP A 187 3.27 -21.33 12.19
N THR A 188 3.95 -20.18 12.25
CA THR A 188 5.41 -20.10 12.03
C THR A 188 5.91 -18.77 12.59
N THR A 189 6.44 -18.83 13.81
CA THR A 189 7.45 -17.90 14.33
C THR A 189 8.75 -18.13 13.57
N LEU A 190 9.02 -17.29 12.57
CA LEU A 190 10.35 -17.08 12.00
C LEU A 190 10.41 -15.60 11.59
N GLU A 191 11.28 -14.84 12.28
CA GLU A 191 11.57 -13.45 11.98
C GLU A 191 12.25 -13.33 10.62
N VAL A 192 11.46 -13.26 9.56
CA VAL A 192 11.86 -12.67 8.28
C VAL A 192 11.17 -11.32 8.22
N VAL A 193 11.95 -10.24 8.21
CA VAL A 193 11.47 -8.88 7.98
C VAL A 193 10.96 -8.78 6.53
N GLN A 194 9.74 -9.28 6.32
CA GLN A 194 9.00 -9.12 5.08
C GLN A 194 8.62 -7.65 4.94
N ARG A 195 9.34 -6.97 4.04
CA ARG A 195 9.07 -5.61 3.60
C ARG A 195 7.67 -5.56 2.96
N ASN A 196 6.68 -5.23 3.77
CA ASN A 196 5.31 -4.97 3.36
C ASN A 196 5.25 -3.60 2.69
N ILE A 197 5.40 -3.57 1.37
CA ILE A 197 5.06 -2.43 0.51
C ILE A 197 4.29 -3.03 -0.67
N PRO A 198 3.14 -2.48 -1.10
CA PRO A 198 2.60 -2.84 -2.40
C PRO A 198 3.52 -2.25 -3.47
N TYR A 199 4.46 -3.09 -3.91
CA TYR A 199 5.38 -2.99 -5.05
C TYR A 199 4.67 -2.44 -6.33
N ILE A 200 5.27 -1.73 -7.30
CA ILE A 200 6.66 -1.41 -7.68
C ILE A 200 7.62 -2.55 -7.38
N ILE A 201 7.55 -3.58 -8.21
CA ILE A 201 8.38 -4.78 -8.05
C ILE A 201 9.77 -4.44 -8.58
N HIS A 202 10.76 -4.40 -7.70
CA HIS A 202 12.12 -4.79 -8.07
C HIS A 202 12.14 -6.32 -8.12
N HIS A 203 12.20 -6.90 -9.32
CA HIS A 203 12.57 -8.31 -9.49
C HIS A 203 14.11 -8.41 -9.56
N PRO A 204 14.77 -9.30 -8.80
CA PRO A 204 16.20 -9.59 -8.95
C PRO A 204 16.51 -10.73 -9.93
N HIS A 205 15.64 -10.99 -10.92
CA HIS A 205 15.94 -11.92 -12.02
C HIS A 205 15.17 -11.49 -13.28
N LEU A 206 15.75 -10.58 -14.04
CA LEU A 206 15.49 -10.38 -15.47
C LEU A 206 16.73 -9.70 -16.06
N SER A 207 17.35 -10.40 -17.00
CA SER A 207 18.52 -9.98 -17.76
C SER A 207 18.32 -8.59 -18.37
N ILE A 208 19.31 -7.74 -18.17
CA ILE A 208 19.49 -6.50 -18.91
C ILE A 208 19.83 -6.90 -20.35
N ILE A 209 18.88 -6.80 -21.27
CA ILE A 209 19.23 -6.58 -22.68
C ILE A 209 19.36 -5.07 -22.81
N ALA A 210 20.60 -4.60 -22.66
CA ALA A 210 20.96 -3.26 -23.03
C ALA A 210 20.93 -3.21 -24.57
N SER A 211 19.99 -2.47 -25.14
CA SER A 211 20.09 -2.04 -26.52
C SER A 211 21.22 -1.01 -26.58
N SER A 212 22.37 -1.40 -27.12
CA SER A 212 23.46 -0.46 -27.42
C SER A 212 22.93 0.68 -28.29
N PRO A 213 23.25 1.95 -28.00
CA PRO A 213 22.99 3.02 -28.95
C PRO A 213 23.91 2.82 -30.15
N SER A 214 23.31 2.69 -31.33
CA SER A 214 24.04 2.84 -32.59
C SER A 214 24.56 4.27 -32.65
N ILE A 215 25.88 4.41 -32.57
CA ILE A 215 26.58 5.64 -32.93
C ILE A 215 26.41 5.79 -34.45
N VAL A 216 25.85 6.92 -34.87
CA VAL A 216 25.90 7.42 -36.25
C VAL A 216 27.03 8.42 -36.34
#